data_AF-A0A850KCQ2-F1
#
_entry.id   AF-A0A850KCQ2-F1
#
_cell.length_a   1.000
_cell.length_b   1.000
_cell.length_c   1.000
_cell.angle_alpha   90.00
_cell.angle_beta   90.00
_cell.angle_gamma   90.00
#
_symmetry.space_group_name_H-M   'P 1'
#
loop_
_entity.id
_entity.type
_entity.pdbx_description
1 polymer ?
#
loop_
_entity_poly.entity_id
_entity_poly.type
_entity_poly.pdbx_seq_one_letter_code
_entity_poly.pdbx_strand_id
1 'polypeptide(L)'
;MRVILLVFIGVFLVGCQTNRVGLYNTAPIVAFDRFEIREVASRGAAFAYVKGRPIDVSQYPFFTENSFGRDWLSRPKNRVITIGYPKECATYNSRWGHGQLYQAVEVAMSSCLSRVKEFSHHTGKKCGCRVAAINNNILLSPDDLPFRKNLPAIALVKDEKGRKEILGYIKTTGRTGKKQPLDFFTQSDRPVCTGFYNLGTVSFEGNAQLDCFQGRIKGPAVFKVAGFREGQAYGTALVKAGENELILVYGLPTEEFRKRRAELLDE
;
A
#
# COMPACT_ATOMS: atom_id res chain seq x y z
N MET A 1 58.14 -0.28 47.39
CA MET A 1 57.48 -1.30 46.52
C MET A 1 56.27 -0.67 45.86
N ARG A 2 56.32 -0.42 44.54
CA ARG A 2 55.18 0.05 43.75
C ARG A 2 54.52 -1.18 43.13
N VAL A 3 53.27 -1.43 43.49
CA VAL A 3 52.42 -2.47 42.88
C VAL A 3 51.70 -1.83 41.71
N ILE A 4 52.02 -2.25 40.48
CA ILE A 4 51.32 -1.83 39.26
C ILE A 4 50.19 -2.83 39.04
N LEU A 5 48.95 -2.37 39.22
CA LEU A 5 47.73 -3.13 38.94
C LEU A 5 47.42 -3.02 37.44
N LEU A 6 47.70 -4.06 36.67
CA LEU A 6 47.29 -4.16 35.26
C LEU A 6 45.80 -4.56 35.20
N VAL A 7 44.94 -3.57 35.00
CA VAL A 7 43.52 -3.78 34.69
C VAL A 7 43.41 -4.20 33.22
N PHE A 8 43.17 -5.49 33.00
CA PHE A 8 42.75 -6.02 31.69
C PHE A 8 41.35 -5.49 31.37
N ILE A 9 41.28 -4.46 30.53
CA ILE A 9 40.02 -4.05 29.90
C ILE A 9 39.75 -5.06 28.78
N GLY A 10 38.95 -6.08 29.13
CA GLY A 10 38.33 -6.97 28.15
C GLY A 10 37.34 -6.19 27.30
N VAL A 11 37.79 -5.71 26.14
CA VAL A 11 36.91 -5.16 25.10
C VAL A 11 36.05 -6.31 24.59
N PHE A 12 34.83 -6.43 25.11
CA PHE A 12 33.77 -7.21 24.47
C PHE A 12 33.47 -6.55 23.12
N LEU A 13 34.13 -7.02 22.06
CA LEU A 13 33.66 -6.88 20.70
C LEU A 13 32.38 -7.70 20.58
N VAL A 14 31.27 -7.15 21.07
CA VAL A 14 29.93 -7.57 20.63
C VAL A 14 29.86 -7.16 19.18
N GLY A 15 30.34 -8.03 18.30
CA GLY A 15 30.23 -7.84 16.88
C GLY A 15 28.77 -7.58 16.56
N CYS A 16 28.45 -6.36 16.14
CA CYS A 16 27.23 -6.08 15.43
C CYS A 16 27.26 -6.96 14.17
N GLN A 17 26.74 -8.18 14.27
CA GLN A 17 26.26 -8.88 13.10
C GLN A 17 25.13 -8.01 12.56
N THR A 18 25.47 -7.06 11.70
CA THR A 18 24.51 -6.45 10.80
C THR A 18 23.84 -7.62 10.11
N ASN A 19 22.60 -7.92 10.48
CA ASN A 19 21.76 -8.91 9.83
C ASN A 19 21.72 -8.55 8.35
N ARG A 20 22.59 -9.16 7.55
CA ARG A 20 22.70 -8.84 6.12
C ARG A 20 21.45 -9.36 5.46
N VAL A 21 20.69 -8.45 4.86
CA VAL A 21 19.51 -8.81 4.08
C VAL A 21 19.98 -9.46 2.77
N GLY A 22 19.37 -10.59 2.42
CA GLY A 22 19.61 -11.31 1.18
C GLY A 22 18.42 -11.26 0.25
N LEU A 23 18.66 -11.41 -1.05
CA LEU A 23 17.65 -11.70 -2.05
C LEU A 23 17.57 -13.21 -2.26
N TYR A 24 16.35 -13.73 -2.29
CA TYR A 24 16.08 -15.12 -2.62
C TYR A 24 15.03 -15.21 -3.73
N ASN A 25 15.42 -15.81 -4.86
CA ASN A 25 14.52 -15.99 -5.99
C ASN A 25 13.68 -17.24 -5.75
N THR A 26 12.37 -17.06 -5.68
CA THR A 26 11.41 -18.15 -5.49
C THR A 26 10.18 -17.92 -6.35
N ALA A 27 9.49 -19.02 -6.68
CA ALA A 27 8.16 -18.93 -7.25
C ALA A 27 7.25 -18.09 -6.32
N PRO A 28 6.31 -17.31 -6.87
CA PRO A 28 5.40 -16.51 -6.05
C PRO A 28 4.71 -17.36 -4.98
N ILE A 29 4.87 -16.96 -3.71
CA ILE A 29 4.16 -17.56 -2.59
C ILE A 29 2.91 -16.72 -2.36
N VAL A 30 1.81 -17.13 -3.00
CA VAL A 30 0.59 -16.33 -3.13
C VAL A 30 -0.59 -17.07 -2.51
N ALA A 31 -1.46 -16.35 -1.82
CA ALA A 31 -2.82 -16.79 -1.50
C ALA A 31 -3.82 -15.86 -2.20
N PHE A 32 -4.85 -16.41 -2.82
CA PHE A 32 -6.00 -15.69 -3.36
C PHE A 32 -7.20 -15.71 -2.41
N ASP A 33 -7.22 -16.64 -1.46
CA ASP A 33 -8.27 -16.72 -0.45
C ASP A 33 -7.74 -17.16 0.92
N ARG A 34 -8.67 -17.29 1.89
CA ARG A 34 -8.33 -17.60 3.29
C ARG A 34 -7.91 -19.05 3.51
N PHE A 35 -8.32 -19.97 2.65
CA PHE A 35 -8.02 -21.40 2.79
C PHE A 35 -6.57 -21.70 2.43
N GLU A 36 -5.99 -20.92 1.51
CA GLU A 36 -4.59 -21.02 1.08
C GLU A 36 -3.58 -20.42 2.08
N ILE A 37 -4.04 -19.62 3.06
CA ILE A 37 -3.15 -18.89 3.99
C ILE A 37 -2.21 -19.83 4.74
N ARG A 38 -2.70 -20.98 5.23
CA ARG A 38 -1.90 -21.91 6.03
C ARG A 38 -0.76 -22.53 5.24
N GLU A 39 -1.04 -22.93 3.99
CA GLU A 39 -0.02 -23.46 3.09
C GLU A 39 1.05 -22.39 2.81
N VAL A 40 0.61 -21.17 2.48
CA VAL A 40 1.51 -20.03 2.23
C VAL A 40 2.33 -19.67 3.47
N ALA A 41 1.75 -19.71 4.66
CA ALA A 41 2.44 -19.44 5.92
C ALA A 41 3.51 -20.49 6.21
N SER A 42 3.21 -21.78 5.98
CA SER A 42 4.18 -22.87 6.10
C SER A 42 5.34 -22.71 5.12
N ARG A 43 5.04 -22.52 3.84
CA ARG A 43 6.04 -22.30 2.79
C ARG A 43 6.87 -21.05 3.04
N GLY A 44 6.22 -19.94 3.41
CA GLY A 44 6.87 -18.68 3.76
C GLY A 44 7.87 -18.86 4.90
N ALA A 45 7.43 -19.49 6.00
CA ALA A 45 8.27 -19.75 7.17
C ALA A 45 9.51 -20.59 6.85
N ALA A 46 9.42 -21.53 5.90
CA ALA A 46 10.59 -22.29 5.44
C ALA A 46 11.68 -21.39 4.83
N PHE A 47 11.31 -20.30 4.15
CA PHE A 47 12.27 -19.37 3.53
C PHE A 47 12.94 -18.42 4.52
N ALA A 48 12.49 -18.32 5.77
CA ALA A 48 13.14 -17.45 6.75
C ALA A 48 14.55 -17.88 7.15
N TYR A 49 14.88 -19.16 6.98
CA TYR A 49 16.16 -19.74 7.38
C TYR A 49 17.12 -19.95 6.21
N VAL A 50 16.65 -19.70 4.98
CA VAL A 50 17.47 -19.82 3.78
C VAL A 50 18.41 -18.61 3.69
N LYS A 51 19.67 -18.82 3.34
CA LYS A 51 20.63 -17.72 3.17
C LYS A 51 20.53 -17.16 1.76
N GLY A 52 19.86 -16.01 1.61
CA GLY A 52 19.79 -15.30 0.33
C GLY A 52 21.14 -14.72 -0.12
N ARG A 53 21.24 -14.38 -1.41
CA ARG A 53 22.38 -13.64 -1.96
C ARG A 53 22.43 -12.25 -1.32
N PRO A 54 23.53 -11.80 -0.71
CA PRO A 54 23.61 -10.46 -0.15
C PRO A 54 23.23 -9.39 -1.17
N ILE A 55 22.48 -8.39 -0.73
CA ILE A 55 22.06 -7.27 -1.58
C ILE A 55 22.36 -5.93 -0.94
N ASP A 56 22.53 -4.93 -1.80
CA ASP A 56 22.50 -3.54 -1.40
C ASP A 56 21.05 -3.06 -1.31
N VAL A 57 20.57 -2.85 -0.08
CA VAL A 57 19.21 -2.42 0.20
C VAL A 57 18.96 -0.99 -0.30
N SER A 58 20.00 -0.18 -0.51
CA SER A 58 19.85 1.18 -1.06
C SER A 58 19.25 1.18 -2.47
N GLN A 59 19.40 0.08 -3.21
CA GLN A 59 18.83 -0.13 -4.53
C GLN A 59 17.32 -0.47 -4.50
N TYR A 60 16.71 -0.58 -3.32
CA TYR A 60 15.29 -0.84 -3.15
C TYR A 60 14.59 0.38 -2.56
N PRO A 61 13.97 1.25 -3.39
CA PRO A 61 13.24 2.43 -2.91
C PRO A 61 12.15 2.09 -1.88
N PHE A 62 11.54 0.91 -1.99
CA PHE A 62 10.59 0.43 -0.99
C PHE A 62 11.20 0.36 0.42
N PHE A 63 12.46 -0.05 0.57
CA PHE A 63 13.09 -0.17 1.89
C PHE A 63 13.77 1.11 2.37
N THR A 64 14.08 2.05 1.48
CA THR A 64 14.70 3.34 1.84
C THR A 64 13.68 4.47 2.01
N GLU A 65 12.68 4.54 1.14
CA GLU A 65 11.73 5.65 1.07
C GLU A 65 10.36 5.32 1.71
N ASN A 66 9.95 4.05 1.78
CA ASN A 66 8.69 3.65 2.42
C ASN A 66 8.86 3.37 3.93
N SER A 67 7.96 3.91 4.76
CA SER A 67 7.97 3.67 6.21
C SER A 67 7.78 2.20 6.56
N PHE A 68 7.01 1.42 5.78
CA PHE A 68 6.84 -0.03 6.00
C PHE A 68 8.16 -0.78 5.80
N GLY A 69 8.87 -0.49 4.72
CA GLY A 69 10.16 -1.10 4.43
C GLY A 69 11.21 -0.72 5.48
N ARG A 70 11.31 0.57 5.83
CA ARG A 70 12.22 1.04 6.89
C ARG A 70 11.90 0.42 8.25
N ASP A 71 10.63 0.37 8.63
CA ASP A 71 10.23 -0.20 9.91
C ASP A 71 10.58 -1.69 9.95
N TRP A 72 10.29 -2.44 8.89
CA TRP A 72 10.65 -3.86 8.79
C TRP A 72 12.16 -4.09 8.96
N LEU A 73 13.01 -3.29 8.31
CA LEU A 73 14.47 -3.39 8.46
C LEU A 73 14.92 -3.24 9.92
N SER A 74 14.22 -2.41 10.70
CA SER A 74 14.54 -2.16 12.11
C SER A 74 14.07 -3.26 13.07
N ARG A 75 13.17 -4.16 12.65
CA ARG A 75 12.59 -5.17 13.56
C ARG A 75 13.53 -6.36 13.75
N PRO A 76 13.67 -6.93 14.95
CA PRO A 76 14.71 -7.94 15.20
C PRO A 76 14.37 -9.35 14.68
N LYS A 77 13.11 -9.80 14.77
CA LYS A 77 12.74 -11.19 14.47
C LYS A 77 11.28 -11.37 14.04
N ASN A 78 11.01 -12.53 13.45
CA ASN A 78 9.69 -13.00 13.03
C ASN A 78 8.94 -11.95 12.22
N ARG A 79 9.66 -11.28 11.32
CA ARG A 79 9.19 -10.13 10.56
C ARG A 79 8.82 -10.55 9.15
N VAL A 80 7.69 -10.08 8.65
CA VAL A 80 7.19 -10.40 7.32
C VAL A 80 6.56 -9.16 6.70
N ILE A 81 6.71 -9.04 5.38
CA ILE A 81 5.96 -8.13 4.53
C ILE A 81 5.18 -8.97 3.54
N THR A 82 3.88 -8.68 3.41
CA THR A 82 3.02 -9.22 2.35
C THR A 82 2.51 -8.08 1.50
N ILE A 83 2.37 -8.35 0.21
CA ILE A 83 1.92 -7.37 -0.79
C ILE A 83 0.76 -7.88 -1.63
N GLY A 84 0.00 -6.99 -2.24
CA GLY A 84 -1.01 -7.35 -3.23
C GLY A 84 -0.40 -7.98 -4.48
N TYR A 85 -1.10 -8.96 -5.06
CA TYR A 85 -0.70 -9.67 -6.27
C TYR A 85 -1.89 -9.80 -7.24
N PRO A 86 -1.72 -9.57 -8.56
CA PRO A 86 -0.51 -9.07 -9.22
C PRO A 86 -0.17 -7.62 -8.78
N LYS A 87 0.95 -7.07 -9.26
CA LYS A 87 1.53 -5.79 -8.79
C LYS A 87 0.54 -4.62 -8.84
N GLU A 88 -0.48 -4.70 -9.69
CA GLU A 88 -1.53 -3.70 -9.84
C GLU A 88 -2.47 -3.62 -8.63
N CYS A 89 -2.58 -4.68 -7.82
CA CYS A 89 -3.39 -4.79 -6.61
C CYS A 89 -2.74 -4.14 -5.37
N ALA A 90 -1.67 -3.38 -5.59
CA ALA A 90 -0.71 -2.89 -4.62
C ALA A 90 -1.33 -2.57 -3.25
N THR A 91 -1.06 -3.44 -2.28
CA THR A 91 -1.32 -3.24 -0.85
C THR A 91 -0.07 -3.65 -0.08
N TYR A 92 0.21 -3.05 1.07
CA TYR A 92 1.31 -3.47 1.94
C TYR A 92 0.78 -3.85 3.30
N ASN A 93 1.29 -4.96 3.84
CA ASN A 93 1.03 -5.37 5.21
C ASN A 93 2.31 -5.90 5.80
N SER A 94 2.51 -5.63 7.08
CA SER A 94 3.68 -6.08 7.80
C SER A 94 3.30 -6.54 9.20
N ARG A 95 3.99 -7.59 9.66
CA ARG A 95 3.88 -8.12 11.01
C ARG A 95 5.26 -8.51 11.51
N TRP A 96 5.45 -8.43 12.82
CA TRP A 96 6.71 -8.75 13.50
C TRP A 96 6.44 -9.09 14.96
N GLY A 97 7.46 -9.63 15.65
CA GLY A 97 7.42 -9.80 17.11
C GLY A 97 6.50 -10.90 17.64
N HIS A 98 5.87 -11.69 16.77
CA HIS A 98 5.10 -12.86 17.17
C HIS A 98 6.01 -13.95 17.78
N GLY A 99 5.43 -14.83 18.62
CA GLY A 99 6.15 -15.97 19.18
C GLY A 99 6.67 -16.92 18.10
N GLN A 100 5.91 -17.10 17.02
CA GLN A 100 6.28 -17.91 15.86
C GLN A 100 6.17 -17.11 14.57
N LEU A 101 7.12 -17.30 13.66
CA LEU A 101 7.10 -16.64 12.36
C LEU A 101 5.88 -17.02 11.53
N TYR A 102 5.47 -18.29 11.57
CA TYR A 102 4.26 -18.79 10.91
C TYR A 102 3.04 -17.91 11.22
N GLN A 103 2.82 -17.59 12.49
CA GLN A 103 1.72 -16.70 12.92
C GLN A 103 1.85 -15.28 12.35
N ALA A 104 3.07 -14.74 12.30
CA ALA A 104 3.29 -13.43 11.68
C ALA A 104 2.88 -13.45 10.20
N VAL A 105 3.21 -14.52 9.47
CA VAL A 105 2.81 -14.71 8.06
C VAL A 105 1.29 -14.83 7.93
N GLU A 106 0.64 -15.68 8.73
CA GLU A 106 -0.82 -15.85 8.68
C GLU A 106 -1.56 -14.52 8.90
N VAL A 107 -1.18 -13.77 9.94
CA VAL A 107 -1.83 -12.49 10.26
C VAL A 107 -1.56 -11.45 9.17
N ALA A 108 -0.34 -11.38 8.64
CA ALA A 108 -0.01 -10.46 7.54
C ALA A 108 -0.78 -10.81 6.26
N MET A 109 -0.89 -12.10 5.93
CA MET A 109 -1.64 -12.58 4.76
C MET A 109 -3.14 -12.33 4.91
N SER A 110 -3.74 -12.65 6.07
CA SER A 110 -5.15 -12.35 6.34
C SER A 110 -5.45 -10.85 6.22
N SER A 111 -4.60 -10.01 6.82
CA SER A 111 -4.73 -8.55 6.74
C SER A 111 -4.63 -8.05 5.29
N CYS A 112 -3.73 -8.64 4.50
CA CYS A 112 -3.60 -8.35 3.09
C CYS A 112 -4.82 -8.79 2.28
N LEU A 113 -5.29 -10.03 2.46
CA LEU A 113 -6.43 -10.60 1.75
C LEU A 113 -7.70 -9.79 1.97
N SER A 114 -7.92 -9.34 3.21
CA SER A 114 -9.03 -8.45 3.53
C SER A 114 -8.98 -7.13 2.75
N ARG A 115 -7.78 -6.61 2.44
CA ARG A 115 -7.61 -5.34 1.73
C ARG A 115 -7.72 -5.51 0.22
N VAL A 116 -7.14 -6.57 -0.34
CA VAL A 116 -7.22 -6.82 -1.78
C VAL A 116 -8.61 -7.26 -2.22
N LYS A 117 -9.42 -7.86 -1.33
CA LYS A 117 -10.82 -8.18 -1.63
C LYS A 117 -11.60 -6.95 -2.08
N GLU A 118 -11.41 -5.82 -1.40
CA GLU A 118 -12.08 -4.57 -1.77
C GLU A 118 -11.54 -3.99 -3.06
N PHE A 119 -10.23 -4.04 -3.26
CA PHE A 119 -9.65 -3.66 -4.55
C PHE A 119 -10.22 -4.51 -5.69
N SER A 120 -10.30 -5.83 -5.53
CA SER A 120 -10.89 -6.73 -6.52
C SER A 120 -12.34 -6.37 -6.82
N HIS A 121 -13.13 -6.07 -5.78
CA HIS A 121 -14.52 -5.65 -5.95
C HIS A 121 -14.64 -4.35 -6.75
N HIS A 122 -13.84 -3.33 -6.43
CA HIS A 122 -13.91 -2.03 -7.09
C HIS A 122 -13.31 -2.01 -8.50
N THR A 123 -12.34 -2.88 -8.78
CA THR A 123 -11.58 -2.86 -10.04
C THR A 123 -11.93 -4.00 -10.98
N GLY A 124 -12.67 -5.01 -10.53
CA GLY A 124 -12.92 -6.24 -11.29
C GLY A 124 -11.70 -7.15 -11.43
N LYS A 125 -10.55 -6.79 -10.84
CA LYS A 125 -9.29 -7.54 -10.96
C LYS A 125 -9.26 -8.68 -9.95
N LYS A 126 -8.74 -9.84 -10.36
CA LYS A 126 -8.51 -10.96 -9.43
C LYS A 126 -7.24 -10.71 -8.62
N CYS A 127 -7.39 -10.17 -7.41
CA CYS A 127 -6.26 -9.92 -6.52
C CYS A 127 -6.12 -11.00 -5.43
N GLY A 128 -4.87 -11.37 -5.18
CA GLY A 128 -4.40 -12.15 -4.04
C GLY A 128 -3.30 -11.40 -3.29
N CYS A 129 -2.58 -12.11 -2.44
CA CYS A 129 -1.52 -11.60 -1.60
C CYS A 129 -0.29 -12.48 -1.68
N ARG A 130 0.89 -11.87 -1.78
CA ARG A 130 2.19 -12.53 -1.89
C ARG A 130 3.10 -12.19 -0.72
N VAL A 131 3.91 -13.13 -0.26
CA VAL A 131 5.02 -12.83 0.66
C VAL A 131 6.14 -12.11 -0.11
N ALA A 132 6.49 -10.91 0.34
CA ALA A 132 7.50 -10.05 -0.29
C ALA A 132 8.85 -10.08 0.42
N ALA A 133 8.83 -10.13 1.75
CA ALA A 133 10.03 -10.20 2.56
C ALA A 133 9.74 -10.97 3.85
N ILE A 134 10.71 -11.73 4.32
CA ILE A 134 10.60 -12.53 5.54
C ILE A 134 11.95 -12.61 6.25
N ASN A 135 11.99 -12.25 7.54
CA ASN A 135 13.23 -12.13 8.32
C ASN A 135 14.34 -11.40 7.56
N ASN A 136 15.45 -12.06 7.23
CA ASN A 136 16.57 -11.43 6.52
C ASN A 136 16.51 -11.64 5.00
N ASN A 137 15.38 -12.12 4.45
CA ASN A 137 15.25 -12.39 3.02
C ASN A 137 14.19 -11.50 2.36
N ILE A 138 14.57 -10.84 1.28
CA ILE A 138 13.68 -10.23 0.30
C ILE A 138 13.43 -11.28 -0.78
N LEU A 139 12.16 -11.46 -1.17
CA LEU A 139 11.72 -12.50 -2.10
C LEU A 139 11.31 -11.94 -3.48
N LEU A 140 11.53 -10.64 -3.69
CA LEU A 140 11.09 -9.87 -4.85
C LEU A 140 12.21 -8.99 -5.39
N SER A 141 12.16 -8.72 -6.69
CA SER A 141 12.99 -7.70 -7.31
C SER A 141 12.52 -6.29 -6.89
N PRO A 142 13.37 -5.25 -7.03
CA PRO A 142 12.95 -3.86 -6.79
C PRO A 142 11.73 -3.44 -7.61
N ASP A 143 11.65 -3.89 -8.86
CA ASP A 143 10.57 -3.54 -9.79
C ASP A 143 9.22 -4.19 -9.42
N ASP A 144 9.27 -5.31 -8.68
CA ASP A 144 8.10 -6.00 -8.13
C ASP A 144 7.67 -5.45 -6.75
N LEU A 145 8.42 -4.50 -6.21
CA LEU A 145 8.13 -3.73 -5.00
C LEU A 145 7.85 -2.24 -5.29
N PRO A 146 7.05 -1.88 -6.33
CA PRO A 146 6.82 -0.48 -6.63
C PRO A 146 5.94 0.15 -5.56
N PHE A 147 6.00 1.48 -5.39
CA PHE A 147 4.99 2.21 -4.62
C PHE A 147 3.58 1.96 -5.17
N ARG A 148 2.57 2.11 -4.29
CA ARG A 148 1.17 1.91 -4.68
C ARG A 148 0.81 2.95 -5.75
N LYS A 149 0.46 2.48 -6.95
CA LYS A 149 0.02 3.34 -8.05
C LYS A 149 -1.50 3.35 -8.24
N ASN A 150 -2.19 2.31 -7.77
CA ASN A 150 -3.63 2.17 -7.93
C ASN A 150 -4.33 2.20 -6.57
N LEU A 151 -5.37 3.02 -6.46
CA LEU A 151 -6.20 3.16 -5.28
C LEU A 151 -7.64 2.81 -5.65
N PRO A 152 -8.35 1.94 -4.89
CA PRO A 152 -9.76 1.72 -5.15
C PRO A 152 -10.52 3.04 -4.98
N ALA A 153 -11.45 3.29 -5.88
CA ALA A 153 -12.20 4.54 -5.91
C ALA A 153 -13.59 4.36 -6.51
N ILE A 154 -14.46 5.32 -6.24
CA ILE A 154 -15.81 5.39 -6.79
C ILE A 154 -16.06 6.82 -7.25
N ALA A 155 -16.74 6.95 -8.38
CA ALA A 155 -17.29 8.21 -8.85
C ALA A 155 -18.81 8.21 -8.66
N LEU A 156 -19.29 9.14 -7.85
CA LEU A 156 -20.71 9.48 -7.73
C LEU A 156 -20.96 10.67 -8.65
N VAL A 157 -21.73 10.44 -9.72
CA VAL A 157 -22.06 11.44 -10.71
C VAL A 157 -23.50 11.85 -10.51
N LYS A 158 -23.76 13.14 -10.44
CA LYS A 158 -25.10 13.71 -10.49
C LYS A 158 -25.17 14.61 -11.70
N ASP A 159 -26.06 14.27 -12.62
CA ASP A 159 -26.34 15.05 -13.82
C ASP A 159 -27.86 15.14 -14.08
N GLU A 160 -28.24 15.77 -15.19
CA GLU A 160 -29.65 15.89 -15.63
C GLU A 160 -30.37 14.53 -15.77
N LYS A 161 -29.63 13.43 -15.97
CA LYS A 161 -30.17 12.07 -16.10
C LYS A 161 -30.32 11.37 -14.74
N GLY A 162 -29.96 12.04 -13.66
CA GLY A 162 -30.06 11.55 -12.29
C GLY A 162 -28.69 11.23 -11.68
N ARG A 163 -28.71 10.35 -10.67
CA ARG A 163 -27.51 9.94 -9.95
C ARG A 163 -27.00 8.61 -10.50
N LYS A 164 -25.68 8.50 -10.69
CA LYS A 164 -25.01 7.27 -11.12
C LYS A 164 -23.75 7.02 -10.31
N GLU A 165 -23.59 5.78 -9.87
CA GLU A 165 -22.37 5.28 -9.23
C GLU A 165 -21.51 4.54 -10.26
N ILE A 166 -20.19 4.78 -10.23
CA ILE A 166 -19.22 4.11 -11.09
C ILE A 166 -18.09 3.57 -10.21
N LEU A 167 -17.97 2.25 -10.17
CA LEU A 167 -16.87 1.56 -9.50
C LEU A 167 -15.60 1.60 -10.35
N GLY A 168 -14.46 1.79 -9.70
CA GLY A 168 -13.19 1.89 -10.38
C GLY A 168 -11.96 2.03 -9.48
N TYR A 169 -10.93 2.65 -10.04
CA TYR A 169 -9.71 2.97 -9.30
C TYR A 169 -9.07 4.25 -9.81
N ILE A 170 -8.33 4.90 -8.93
CA ILE A 170 -7.47 6.03 -9.24
C ILE A 170 -6.06 5.53 -9.46
N LYS A 171 -5.47 5.91 -10.59
CA LYS A 171 -4.04 5.83 -10.83
C LYS A 171 -3.40 7.16 -10.39
N THR A 172 -2.47 7.08 -9.45
CA THR A 172 -1.76 8.23 -8.89
C THR A 172 -0.31 7.85 -8.57
N THR A 173 0.55 8.85 -8.37
CA THR A 173 1.88 8.64 -7.77
C THR A 173 1.79 8.28 -6.28
N GLY A 174 0.64 8.50 -5.63
CA GLY A 174 0.43 8.25 -4.21
C GLY A 174 1.19 9.20 -3.28
N ARG A 175 1.79 10.26 -3.82
CA ARG A 175 2.58 11.25 -3.08
C ARG A 175 1.74 12.49 -2.75
N THR A 176 2.08 13.15 -1.64
CA THR A 176 1.69 14.53 -1.37
C THR A 176 2.58 15.47 -2.19
N GLY A 177 2.17 16.74 -2.34
CA GLY A 177 2.89 17.73 -3.11
C GLY A 177 2.08 18.33 -4.24
N LYS A 178 2.76 19.09 -5.10
CA LYS A 178 2.13 19.85 -6.19
C LYS A 178 2.03 19.01 -7.47
N LYS A 179 0.95 19.24 -8.23
CA LYS A 179 0.69 18.75 -9.59
C LYS A 179 0.89 17.23 -9.74
N GLN A 180 0.36 16.47 -8.79
CA GLN A 180 0.39 15.01 -8.87
C GLN A 180 -0.68 14.54 -9.85
N PRO A 181 -0.36 13.65 -10.80
CA PRO A 181 -1.34 13.14 -11.75
C PRO A 181 -2.40 12.29 -11.03
N LEU A 182 -3.62 12.37 -11.52
CA LEU A 182 -4.75 11.57 -11.05
C LEU A 182 -5.66 11.22 -12.22
N ASP A 183 -5.75 9.93 -12.46
CA ASP A 183 -6.60 9.37 -13.50
C ASP A 183 -7.56 8.37 -12.87
N PHE A 184 -8.87 8.54 -13.07
CA PHE A 184 -9.89 7.60 -12.61
C PHE A 184 -10.30 6.69 -13.77
N PHE A 185 -10.26 5.38 -13.54
CA PHE A 185 -10.62 4.33 -14.48
C PHE A 185 -11.79 3.51 -13.93
N THR A 186 -12.68 3.05 -14.80
CA THR A 186 -13.72 2.06 -14.45
C THR A 186 -13.12 0.68 -14.15
N GLN A 187 -13.95 -0.25 -13.66
CA GLN A 187 -13.62 -1.69 -13.60
C GLN A 187 -13.17 -2.28 -14.94
N SER A 188 -13.63 -1.73 -16.06
CA SER A 188 -13.26 -2.17 -17.41
C SER A 188 -12.02 -1.44 -17.98
N ASP A 189 -11.22 -0.81 -17.12
CA ASP A 189 -10.03 -0.01 -17.48
C ASP A 189 -10.33 1.16 -18.45
N ARG A 190 -11.59 1.62 -18.53
CA ARG A 190 -11.96 2.79 -19.32
C ARG A 190 -11.62 4.07 -18.54
N PRO A 191 -10.87 5.03 -19.11
CA PRO A 191 -10.63 6.32 -18.46
C PRO A 191 -11.93 7.13 -18.37
N VAL A 192 -12.19 7.69 -17.20
CA VAL A 192 -13.39 8.49 -16.90
C VAL A 192 -13.00 9.92 -16.55
N CYS A 193 -11.98 10.09 -15.71
CA CYS A 193 -11.44 11.41 -15.35
C CYS A 193 -9.93 11.41 -15.49
N THR A 194 -9.38 12.55 -15.87
CA THR A 194 -7.94 12.81 -15.87
C THR A 194 -7.68 14.17 -15.27
N GLY A 195 -6.49 14.37 -14.72
CA GLY A 195 -6.12 15.67 -14.19
C GLY A 195 -4.98 15.63 -13.20
N PHE A 196 -4.94 16.66 -12.37
CA PHE A 196 -3.90 16.82 -11.37
C PHE A 196 -4.48 17.31 -10.06
N TYR A 197 -3.85 16.91 -8.95
CA TYR A 197 -4.14 17.47 -7.64
C TYR A 197 -2.88 18.04 -6.99
N ASN A 198 -3.10 18.99 -6.08
CA ASN A 198 -2.12 19.37 -5.08
C ASN A 198 -2.66 18.99 -3.71
N LEU A 199 -1.87 18.22 -2.97
CA LEU A 199 -2.14 17.91 -1.56
C LEU A 199 -1.02 18.51 -0.73
N GLY A 200 -1.35 19.43 0.17
CA GLY A 200 -0.39 19.97 1.12
C GLY A 200 0.16 18.85 2.01
N THR A 201 1.38 19.02 2.52
CA THR A 201 2.01 18.05 3.43
C THR A 201 1.37 18.04 4.82
N VAL A 202 0.63 19.10 5.18
CA VAL A 202 0.00 19.30 6.49
C VAL A 202 -1.51 19.57 6.38
N SER A 203 -2.02 19.99 5.21
CA SER A 203 -3.43 20.33 5.04
C SER A 203 -4.27 19.09 4.72
N PHE A 204 -5.37 18.92 5.45
CA PHE A 204 -6.44 17.98 5.11
C PHE A 204 -7.31 18.45 3.93
N GLU A 205 -6.91 19.54 3.29
CA GLU A 205 -7.54 20.09 2.10
C GLU A 205 -6.52 20.25 0.97
N GLY A 206 -6.95 19.93 -0.24
CA GLY A 206 -6.18 20.08 -1.47
C GLY A 206 -7.05 20.58 -2.60
N ASN A 207 -6.42 21.04 -3.67
CA ASN A 207 -7.11 21.47 -4.88
C ASN A 207 -6.75 20.60 -6.06
N ALA A 208 -7.68 20.46 -7.00
CA ALA A 208 -7.48 19.72 -8.23
C ALA A 208 -7.97 20.47 -9.43
N GLN A 209 -7.52 20.02 -10.59
CA GLN A 209 -8.19 20.27 -11.86
C GLN A 209 -8.50 18.91 -12.47
N LEU A 210 -9.78 18.63 -12.68
CA LEU A 210 -10.25 17.38 -13.24
C LEU A 210 -11.03 17.67 -14.53
N ASP A 211 -10.81 16.82 -15.52
CA ASP A 211 -11.55 16.74 -16.76
C ASP A 211 -12.15 15.35 -16.86
N CYS A 212 -13.48 15.28 -16.74
CA CYS A 212 -14.24 14.06 -16.61
C CYS A 212 -15.28 13.92 -17.71
N PHE A 213 -15.49 12.67 -18.14
CA PHE A 213 -16.44 12.31 -19.19
C PHE A 213 -16.24 13.14 -20.47
N GLN A 214 -14.98 13.25 -20.90
CA GLN A 214 -14.59 13.98 -22.12
C GLN A 214 -15.05 15.44 -22.10
N GLY A 215 -14.74 16.17 -21.02
CA GLY A 215 -15.05 17.60 -20.89
C GLY A 215 -16.44 17.92 -20.34
N ARG A 216 -17.33 16.94 -20.16
CA ARG A 216 -18.69 17.18 -19.66
C ARG A 216 -18.70 17.71 -18.22
N ILE A 217 -17.79 17.24 -17.38
CA ILE A 217 -17.60 17.75 -16.02
C ILE A 217 -16.14 18.20 -15.92
N LYS A 218 -15.94 19.51 -15.87
CA LYS A 218 -14.61 20.11 -15.84
C LYS A 218 -14.58 21.29 -14.88
N GLY A 219 -13.56 21.34 -14.04
CA GLY A 219 -13.40 22.46 -13.11
C GLY A 219 -12.42 22.20 -11.99
N PRO A 220 -12.27 23.20 -11.10
CA PRO A 220 -11.55 23.00 -9.86
C PRO A 220 -12.26 21.95 -9.00
N ALA A 221 -11.49 21.08 -8.35
CA ALA A 221 -12.00 20.17 -7.34
C ALA A 221 -11.42 20.50 -5.96
N VAL A 222 -12.21 20.33 -4.91
CA VAL A 222 -11.73 20.39 -3.53
C VAL A 222 -11.55 18.96 -3.02
N PHE A 223 -10.31 18.61 -2.69
CA PHE A 223 -9.96 17.37 -2.01
C PHE A 223 -10.08 17.57 -0.50
N LYS A 224 -10.88 16.74 0.15
CA LYS A 224 -10.92 16.58 1.60
C LYS A 224 -10.25 15.27 1.95
N VAL A 225 -9.10 15.34 2.59
CA VAL A 225 -8.36 14.17 3.09
C VAL A 225 -8.93 13.80 4.45
N ALA A 226 -9.42 12.58 4.58
CA ALA A 226 -9.91 12.05 5.85
C ALA A 226 -8.79 11.37 6.66
N GLY A 227 -7.69 11.00 6.01
CA GLY A 227 -6.51 10.48 6.67
C GLY A 227 -5.49 9.92 5.70
N PHE A 228 -4.48 9.26 6.26
CA PHE A 228 -3.42 8.60 5.50
C PHE A 228 -3.34 7.13 5.88
N ARG A 229 -3.22 6.28 4.86
CA ARG A 229 -2.97 4.84 5.03
C ARG A 229 -1.78 4.47 4.17
N GLU A 230 -0.73 3.94 4.79
CA GLU A 230 0.48 3.48 4.08
C GLU A 230 1.13 4.57 3.21
N GLY A 231 1.14 5.81 3.74
CA GLY A 231 1.69 6.97 3.04
C GLY A 231 0.79 7.54 1.95
N GLN A 232 -0.42 7.02 1.76
CA GLN A 232 -1.38 7.52 0.78
C GLN A 232 -2.57 8.18 1.46
N ALA A 233 -2.96 9.34 0.94
CA ALA A 233 -4.19 9.99 1.36
C ALA A 233 -5.41 9.17 0.93
N TYR A 234 -6.45 9.19 1.77
CA TYR A 234 -7.79 8.75 1.41
C TYR A 234 -8.79 9.86 1.77
N GLY A 235 -9.94 9.86 1.11
CA GLY A 235 -10.99 10.84 1.38
C GLY A 235 -11.91 11.05 0.19
N THR A 236 -12.28 12.31 -0.02
CA THR A 236 -13.26 12.70 -1.04
C THR A 236 -12.75 13.85 -1.89
N ALA A 237 -13.12 13.90 -3.16
CA ALA A 237 -12.91 15.04 -4.05
C ALA A 237 -14.25 15.47 -4.63
N LEU A 238 -14.51 16.78 -4.68
CA LEU A 238 -15.75 17.31 -5.22
C LEU A 238 -15.47 18.27 -6.37
N VAL A 239 -16.05 17.99 -7.54
CA VAL A 239 -16.08 18.87 -8.72
C VAL A 239 -17.51 19.35 -8.92
N LYS A 240 -17.71 20.67 -8.95
CA LYS A 240 -18.99 21.30 -9.35
C LYS A 240 -18.81 21.97 -10.70
N ALA A 241 -19.64 21.60 -11.68
CA ALA A 241 -19.63 22.12 -13.04
C ALA A 241 -21.06 22.52 -13.45
N GLY A 242 -21.50 23.70 -12.99
CA GLY A 242 -22.90 24.13 -13.14
C GLY A 242 -23.84 23.23 -12.35
N GLU A 243 -24.84 22.66 -13.02
CA GLU A 243 -25.78 21.69 -12.43
C GLU A 243 -25.20 20.28 -12.29
N ASN A 244 -24.07 19.99 -12.95
CA ASN A 244 -23.42 18.69 -12.88
C ASN A 244 -22.42 18.64 -11.72
N GLU A 245 -22.42 17.51 -11.01
CA GLU A 245 -21.55 17.28 -9.86
C GLU A 245 -20.88 15.92 -9.96
N LEU A 246 -19.59 15.89 -9.59
CA LEU A 246 -18.84 14.65 -9.42
C LEU A 246 -18.23 14.63 -8.03
N ILE A 247 -18.52 13.56 -7.28
CA ILE A 247 -17.83 13.24 -6.04
C ILE A 247 -16.99 11.99 -6.25
N LEU A 248 -15.67 12.12 -6.09
CA LEU A 248 -14.75 10.99 -6.06
C LEU A 248 -14.53 10.57 -4.61
N VAL A 249 -14.74 9.31 -4.31
CA VAL A 249 -14.39 8.70 -3.01
C VAL A 249 -13.22 7.76 -3.26
N TYR A 250 -12.09 7.95 -2.55
CA TYR A 250 -10.84 7.26 -2.89
C TYR A 250 -10.05 6.78 -1.69
N GLY A 251 -9.32 5.68 -1.88
CA GLY A 251 -8.38 5.14 -0.89
C GLY A 251 -9.04 4.56 0.37
N LEU A 252 -10.37 4.47 0.38
CA LEU A 252 -11.15 4.05 1.53
C LEU A 252 -11.41 2.53 1.54
N PRO A 253 -11.29 1.86 2.71
CA PRO A 253 -11.80 0.50 2.88
C PRO A 253 -13.33 0.49 2.82
N THR A 254 -13.94 -0.66 2.52
CA THR A 254 -15.38 -0.75 2.22
C THR A 254 -16.32 -0.33 3.34
N GLU A 255 -15.98 -0.52 4.62
CA GLU A 255 -16.82 -0.01 5.71
C GLU A 255 -16.82 1.51 5.80
N GLU A 256 -15.63 2.13 5.80
CA GLU A 256 -15.50 3.59 5.83
C GLU A 256 -16.01 4.21 4.52
N PHE A 257 -15.87 3.50 3.40
CA PHE A 257 -16.53 3.85 2.15
C PHE A 257 -18.05 3.84 2.29
N ARG A 258 -18.66 2.77 2.81
CA ARG A 258 -20.13 2.68 2.97
C ARG A 258 -20.65 3.82 3.84
N LYS A 259 -19.95 4.10 4.95
CA LYS A 259 -20.25 5.23 5.81
C LYS A 259 -20.18 6.55 5.05
N ARG A 260 -19.07 6.80 4.35
CA ARG A 260 -18.87 8.06 3.63
C ARG A 260 -19.81 8.21 2.44
N ARG A 261 -20.16 7.11 1.78
CA ARG A 261 -21.17 7.07 0.72
C ARG A 261 -22.54 7.47 1.27
N ALA A 262 -22.98 6.89 2.39
CA ALA A 262 -24.24 7.24 3.03
C ALA A 262 -24.31 8.73 3.40
N GLU A 263 -23.26 9.23 4.06
CA GLU A 263 -23.13 10.65 4.42
C GLU A 263 -23.18 11.60 3.21
N LEU A 264 -22.65 11.18 2.06
CA LEU A 264 -22.61 12.00 0.84
C LEU A 264 -23.87 11.91 -0.01
N LEU A 265 -24.67 10.86 0.18
CA LEU A 265 -25.89 10.62 -0.58
C LEU A 265 -27.17 11.02 0.19
N ASP A 266 -27.02 11.43 1.45
CA ASP A 266 -28.10 11.63 2.44
C ASP A 266 -28.96 10.37 2.62
N GLU A 267 -28.32 9.19 2.61
CA GLU A 267 -28.92 7.86 2.86
C GLU A 267 -28.77 7.39 4.31
#